data_AF-A0A9W9PZC7-F1
#
_entry.id   AF-A0A9W9PZC7-F1
#
_cell.length_a   1.000
_cell.length_b   1.000
_cell.length_c   1.000
_cell.angle_alpha   90.00
_cell.angle_beta   90.00
_cell.angle_gamma   90.00
#
_symmetry.space_group_name_H-M   'P 1'
#
loop_
_entity.id
_entity.type
_entity.pdbx_description
1 polymer ?
#
loop_
_entity_poly.entity_id
_entity_poly.type
_entity_poly.pdbx_seq_one_letter_code
_entity_poly.pdbx_strand_id
1 'polypeptide(L)'
;MTTTSPNSRRQHLLAIREDEECDLPSEIEKVNLAKVKRYVDEEIDRRLKSHVVDVIVDNAVSECRDQFFDECTTNAAEFSDRIDDGNTESTRWAKIARDHVDAIANLVSSFLQATLRFVVKDKKVRHNVQGSVEKSVQGNIERAIDELNVLVEDEARQPITYNHYYTDNIQKARNDQSKHQIQQSMHNAIESDWNGKFHVSNSADNIEKLVTSLQRRVVVDMTKQACSEAQNDLTAYYKVAMRTFVDNVCRQVIERHIIAKLPKVFEPVLVSGYETDKLLEMAAESSQVSLRRDEARHLQEVLEQSLDDLGV
;
A
#
# COMPACT_ATOMS: atom_id res chain seq x y z
N MET A 1 65.74 8.63 57.70
CA MET A 1 64.63 8.04 56.93
C MET A 1 65.09 7.96 55.49
N THR A 2 65.47 6.76 55.10
CA THR A 2 66.48 6.46 54.07
C THR A 2 65.88 5.56 52.98
N THR A 3 66.18 5.95 51.73
CA THR A 3 66.69 5.13 50.61
C THR A 3 65.78 4.25 49.74
N THR A 4 65.64 4.67 48.47
CA THR A 4 66.05 4.02 47.21
C THR A 4 65.81 2.51 46.93
N SER A 5 65.06 2.23 45.83
CA SER A 5 65.18 1.13 44.83
C SER A 5 64.97 -0.35 45.30
N PRO A 6 64.90 -1.40 44.44
CA PRO A 6 65.07 -1.48 42.97
C PRO A 6 64.16 -2.47 42.18
N ASN A 7 64.28 -2.43 40.85
CA ASN A 7 64.02 -3.53 39.90
C ASN A 7 64.68 -4.86 40.34
N SER A 8 63.99 -6.02 40.19
CA SER A 8 64.57 -7.25 39.58
C SER A 8 63.59 -8.43 39.48
N ARG A 9 63.49 -8.94 38.24
CA ARG A 9 63.16 -10.30 37.75
C ARG A 9 63.13 -11.47 38.77
N ARG A 10 62.08 -12.31 38.68
CA ARG A 10 62.05 -13.78 38.36
C ARG A 10 60.70 -14.37 38.82
N GLN A 11 59.83 -14.77 37.90
CA GLN A 11 59.54 -16.17 37.53
C GLN A 11 59.11 -17.07 38.71
N HIS A 12 57.81 -17.46 38.77
CA HIS A 12 57.33 -18.81 38.43
C HIS A 12 55.89 -19.09 38.90
N LEU A 13 55.11 -19.72 38.00
CA LEU A 13 54.01 -20.68 38.22
C LEU A 13 52.62 -20.16 38.68
N LEU A 14 51.72 -19.99 37.70
CA LEU A 14 50.59 -20.92 37.48
C LEU A 14 50.02 -20.66 36.08
N ALA A 15 50.15 -21.67 35.22
CA ALA A 15 49.56 -21.71 33.90
C ALA A 15 48.11 -22.19 34.03
N ILE A 16 47.16 -21.41 33.49
CA ILE A 16 45.87 -21.91 33.04
C ILE A 16 45.81 -21.55 31.55
N ARG A 17 45.82 -22.56 30.71
CA ARG A 17 45.44 -22.46 29.30
C ARG A 17 43.94 -22.30 29.27
N GLU A 18 43.46 -21.17 28.79
CA GLU A 18 42.13 -21.10 28.18
C GLU A 18 42.38 -21.05 26.67
N ASP A 19 42.19 -22.21 26.06
CA ASP A 19 42.07 -22.36 24.62
C ASP A 19 40.75 -21.67 24.21
N GLU A 20 40.80 -20.38 23.87
CA GLU A 20 39.75 -19.75 23.05
C GLU A 20 40.03 -20.10 21.59
N GLU A 21 39.48 -21.24 21.18
CA GLU A 21 39.36 -21.64 19.78
C GLU A 21 38.44 -20.62 19.09
N CYS A 22 39.04 -19.64 18.42
CA CYS A 22 38.33 -18.79 17.47
C CYS A 22 37.82 -19.67 16.32
N ASP A 23 36.55 -20.08 16.41
CA ASP A 23 35.81 -20.74 15.33
C ASP A 23 35.65 -19.78 14.14
N LEU A 24 36.73 -19.64 13.38
CA LEU A 24 36.67 -19.18 12.00
C LEU A 24 35.94 -20.27 11.21
N PRO A 25 34.86 -19.94 10.46
CA PRO A 25 34.16 -20.93 9.65
C PRO A 25 35.15 -21.65 8.77
N SER A 26 35.09 -22.98 8.78
CA SER A 26 36.01 -23.82 8.03
C SER A 26 36.02 -23.41 6.54
N GLU A 27 37.15 -23.56 5.85
CA GLU A 27 37.24 -23.29 4.40
C GLU A 27 36.13 -24.01 3.61
N ILE A 28 35.70 -25.19 4.09
CA ILE A 28 34.62 -25.99 3.52
C ILE A 28 33.24 -25.31 3.71
N GLU A 29 32.97 -24.71 4.87
CA GLU A 29 31.74 -23.94 5.13
C GLU A 29 31.70 -22.65 4.30
N LYS A 30 32.83 -21.94 4.17
CA LYS A 30 32.91 -20.73 3.32
C LYS A 30 32.66 -21.06 1.85
N VAL A 31 33.20 -22.17 1.35
CA VAL A 31 32.99 -22.64 -0.02
C VAL A 31 31.53 -23.09 -0.25
N ASN A 32 30.90 -23.72 0.73
CA ASN A 32 29.48 -24.11 0.65
C ASN A 32 28.55 -22.89 0.69
N LEU A 33 28.82 -21.91 1.56
CA LEU A 33 28.04 -20.67 1.64
C LEU A 33 28.15 -19.86 0.34
N ALA A 34 29.35 -19.74 -0.21
CA ALA A 34 29.58 -19.06 -1.48
C ALA A 34 28.89 -19.77 -2.65
N LYS A 35 28.87 -21.12 -2.66
CA LYS A 35 28.13 -21.91 -3.66
C LYS A 35 26.62 -21.74 -3.56
N VAL A 36 26.07 -21.75 -2.34
CA VAL A 36 24.64 -21.51 -2.11
C VAL A 36 24.26 -20.10 -2.54
N LYS A 37 25.07 -19.09 -2.18
CA LYS A 37 24.84 -17.70 -2.57
C LYS A 37 24.87 -17.52 -4.10
N ARG A 38 25.86 -18.13 -4.76
CA ARG A 38 25.97 -18.10 -6.24
C ARG A 38 24.85 -18.86 -6.93
N TYR A 39 24.41 -19.99 -6.38
CA TYR A 39 23.27 -20.75 -6.90
C TYR A 39 21.96 -19.99 -6.75
N VAL A 40 21.74 -19.35 -5.60
CA VAL A 40 20.58 -18.48 -5.36
C VAL A 40 20.61 -17.26 -6.29
N ASP A 41 21.74 -16.59 -6.43
CA ASP A 41 21.90 -15.44 -7.33
C ASP A 41 21.71 -15.84 -8.80
N GLU A 42 22.33 -16.93 -9.27
CA GLU A 42 22.17 -17.41 -10.65
C GLU A 42 20.74 -17.90 -10.94
N GLU A 43 20.05 -18.50 -9.97
CA GLU A 43 18.69 -18.98 -10.14
C GLU A 43 17.65 -17.85 -10.06
N ILE A 44 17.90 -16.83 -9.22
CA ILE A 44 17.14 -15.56 -9.23
C ILE A 44 17.35 -14.84 -10.57
N ASP A 45 18.58 -14.73 -11.05
CA ASP A 45 18.90 -14.05 -12.31
C ASP A 45 18.33 -14.79 -13.54
N ARG A 46 18.36 -16.13 -13.55
CA ARG A 46 17.83 -16.95 -14.65
C ARG A 46 16.32 -17.16 -14.64
N ARG A 47 15.67 -17.21 -13.46
CA ARG A 47 14.25 -17.59 -13.35
C ARG A 47 13.31 -16.48 -12.90
N LEU A 48 13.79 -15.52 -12.09
CA LEU A 48 12.97 -14.41 -11.59
C LEU A 48 13.16 -13.13 -12.40
N LYS A 49 14.36 -12.90 -12.95
CA LYS A 49 14.72 -11.70 -13.75
C LYS A 49 14.30 -11.75 -15.21
N SER A 50 13.44 -12.70 -15.58
CA SER A 50 12.68 -12.56 -16.82
C SER A 50 11.74 -11.37 -16.63
N HIS A 51 11.80 -10.38 -17.52
CA HIS A 51 10.90 -9.21 -17.57
C HIS A 51 9.42 -9.55 -17.35
N VAL A 52 9.03 -10.81 -17.55
CA VAL A 52 7.69 -11.35 -17.32
C VAL A 52 7.25 -11.27 -15.85
N VAL A 53 8.11 -11.50 -14.85
CA VAL A 53 7.67 -11.46 -13.44
C VAL A 53 7.44 -10.02 -12.97
N ASP A 54 8.34 -9.10 -13.30
CA ASP A 54 8.16 -7.66 -13.03
C ASP A 54 6.93 -7.11 -13.75
N VAL A 55 6.70 -7.47 -15.02
CA VAL A 55 5.50 -7.06 -15.78
C VAL A 55 4.22 -7.68 -15.21
N ILE A 56 4.25 -8.92 -14.72
CA ILE A 56 3.06 -9.56 -14.11
C ILE A 56 2.77 -8.94 -12.74
N VAL A 57 3.79 -8.66 -11.93
CA VAL A 57 3.62 -7.98 -10.64
C VAL A 57 3.12 -6.56 -10.86
N ASP A 58 3.75 -5.79 -11.74
CA ASP A 58 3.34 -4.42 -12.04
C ASP A 58 1.94 -4.36 -12.68
N ASN A 59 1.58 -5.30 -13.57
CA ASN A 59 0.23 -5.38 -14.14
C ASN A 59 -0.81 -5.78 -13.09
N ALA A 60 -0.53 -6.76 -12.24
CA ALA A 60 -1.47 -7.17 -11.19
C ALA A 60 -1.67 -6.06 -10.15
N VAL A 61 -0.60 -5.34 -9.81
CA VAL A 61 -0.66 -4.17 -8.92
C VAL A 61 -1.41 -3.01 -9.59
N SER A 62 -1.20 -2.77 -10.89
CA SER A 62 -1.93 -1.75 -11.64
C SER A 62 -3.42 -2.07 -11.78
N GLU A 63 -3.78 -3.31 -12.13
CA GLU A 63 -5.18 -3.74 -12.23
C GLU A 63 -5.90 -3.64 -10.88
N CYS A 64 -5.24 -3.98 -9.77
CA CYS A 64 -5.83 -3.81 -8.44
C CYS A 64 -6.02 -2.35 -8.03
N ARG A 65 -5.08 -1.48 -8.39
CA ARG A 65 -5.20 -0.04 -8.15
C ARG A 65 -6.40 0.53 -8.92
N ASP A 66 -6.58 0.12 -10.17
CA ASP A 66 -7.65 0.63 -11.02
C ASP A 66 -9.03 0.11 -10.57
N GLN A 67 -9.13 -1.17 -10.15
CA GLN A 67 -10.35 -1.72 -9.56
C GLN A 67 -10.74 -1.02 -8.25
N PHE A 68 -9.77 -0.70 -7.38
CA PHE A 68 -10.06 0.06 -6.16
C PHE A 68 -10.58 1.46 -6.47
N PHE A 69 -9.94 2.12 -7.44
CA PHE A 69 -10.31 3.46 -7.86
C PHE A 69 -11.75 3.49 -8.40
N ASP A 70 -12.14 2.49 -9.19
CA ASP A 70 -13.50 2.36 -9.73
C ASP A 70 -14.54 2.05 -8.64
N GLU A 71 -14.21 1.20 -7.67
CA GLU A 71 -15.10 0.86 -6.56
C GLU A 71 -15.29 2.05 -5.59
N CYS A 72 -14.22 2.80 -5.30
CA CYS A 72 -14.31 4.06 -4.58
C CYS A 72 -15.08 5.13 -5.35
N THR A 73 -14.92 5.20 -6.68
CA THR A 73 -15.63 6.17 -7.53
C THR A 73 -17.13 5.83 -7.64
N THR A 74 -17.48 4.56 -7.67
CA THR A 74 -18.87 4.08 -7.68
C THR A 74 -19.55 4.40 -6.34
N ASN A 75 -18.88 4.10 -5.22
CA ASN A 75 -19.39 4.47 -3.89
C ASN A 75 -19.46 5.99 -3.69
N ALA A 76 -18.52 6.75 -4.27
CA ALA A 76 -18.54 8.22 -4.26
C ALA A 76 -19.74 8.82 -5.01
N ALA A 77 -20.16 8.19 -6.12
CA ALA A 77 -21.34 8.58 -6.87
C ALA A 77 -22.63 8.27 -6.07
N GLU A 78 -22.72 7.08 -5.47
CA GLU A 78 -23.83 6.70 -4.59
C GLU A 78 -23.92 7.55 -3.33
N PHE A 79 -22.79 8.04 -2.80
CA PHE A 79 -22.72 8.95 -1.67
C PHE A 79 -23.24 10.36 -2.01
N SER A 80 -22.96 10.85 -3.23
CA SER A 80 -23.49 12.13 -3.71
C SER A 80 -25.02 12.16 -3.74
N ASP A 81 -25.66 11.01 -3.92
CA ASP A 81 -27.12 10.87 -3.96
C ASP A 81 -27.76 10.70 -2.57
N ARG A 82 -26.96 10.49 -1.50
CA ARG A 82 -27.44 10.11 -0.16
C ARG A 82 -27.14 11.12 0.95
N ILE A 83 -26.86 12.38 0.61
CA ILE A 83 -26.60 13.47 1.58
C ILE A 83 -27.91 13.93 2.27
N ASP A 84 -28.58 13.00 2.94
CA ASP A 84 -29.67 13.22 3.91
C ASP A 84 -29.33 12.68 5.31
N ASP A 85 -28.35 11.76 5.46
CA ASP A 85 -28.16 11.04 6.73
C ASP A 85 -27.04 11.56 7.65
N GLY A 86 -26.21 12.52 7.22
CA GLY A 86 -25.37 13.43 8.03
C GLY A 86 -24.33 12.87 9.03
N ASN A 87 -24.46 11.63 9.51
CA ASN A 87 -23.71 11.07 10.64
C ASN A 87 -23.36 9.57 10.43
N THR A 88 -23.94 8.93 9.41
CA THR A 88 -23.81 7.48 9.17
C THR A 88 -22.70 7.11 8.17
N GLU A 89 -22.07 8.09 7.50
CA GLU A 89 -21.22 7.82 6.33
C GLU A 89 -19.71 7.73 6.61
N SER A 90 -19.17 8.51 7.57
CA SER A 90 -17.73 8.41 7.92
C SER A 90 -17.36 7.02 8.48
N THR A 91 -18.29 6.37 9.19
CA THR A 91 -18.12 4.99 9.67
C THR A 91 -18.15 3.95 8.55
N ARG A 92 -18.75 4.25 7.39
CA ARG A 92 -18.75 3.36 6.22
C ARG A 92 -17.42 3.41 5.49
N TRP A 93 -16.77 4.58 5.41
CA TRP A 93 -15.46 4.72 4.77
C TRP A 93 -14.38 3.86 5.46
N ALA A 94 -14.39 3.83 6.80
CA ALA A 94 -13.49 2.99 7.57
C ALA A 94 -13.66 1.49 7.24
N LYS A 95 -14.91 1.02 7.14
CA LYS A 95 -15.20 -0.37 6.79
C LYS A 95 -14.75 -0.68 5.36
N ILE A 96 -15.14 0.15 4.39
CA ILE A 96 -14.78 -0.05 2.98
C ILE A 96 -13.27 -0.08 2.80
N ALA A 97 -12.55 0.86 3.42
CA ALA A 97 -11.09 0.90 3.36
C ALA A 97 -10.45 -0.35 3.97
N ARG A 98 -10.99 -0.85 5.09
CA ARG A 98 -10.51 -2.09 5.73
C ARG A 98 -10.76 -3.31 4.85
N ASP A 99 -11.97 -3.48 4.34
CA ASP A 99 -12.33 -4.57 3.44
C ASP A 99 -11.41 -4.58 2.20
N HIS A 100 -11.06 -3.39 1.69
CA HIS A 100 -10.15 -3.25 0.58
C HIS A 100 -8.68 -3.59 0.91
N VAL A 101 -8.17 -3.14 2.06
CA VAL A 101 -6.84 -3.53 2.54
C VAL A 101 -6.74 -5.04 2.71
N ASP A 102 -7.79 -5.68 3.25
CA ASP A 102 -7.86 -7.13 3.40
C ASP A 102 -7.88 -7.85 2.04
N ALA A 103 -8.61 -7.32 1.06
CA ALA A 103 -8.62 -7.86 -0.30
C ALA A 103 -7.24 -7.83 -0.95
N ILE A 104 -6.52 -6.71 -0.86
CA ILE A 104 -5.15 -6.59 -1.37
C ILE A 104 -4.19 -7.50 -0.61
N ALA A 105 -4.28 -7.55 0.71
CA ALA A 105 -3.45 -8.42 1.54
C ALA A 105 -3.60 -9.91 1.15
N ASN A 106 -4.83 -10.35 0.90
CA ASN A 106 -5.14 -11.70 0.45
C ASN A 106 -4.59 -11.98 -0.96
N LEU A 107 -4.71 -11.02 -1.87
CA LEU A 107 -4.17 -11.15 -3.22
C LEU A 107 -2.64 -11.28 -3.20
N VAL A 108 -1.97 -10.38 -2.48
CA VAL A 108 -0.52 -10.38 -2.30
C VAL A 108 -0.04 -11.70 -1.69
N SER A 109 -0.71 -12.18 -0.66
CA SER A 109 -0.37 -13.45 -0.02
C SER A 109 -0.52 -14.62 -0.99
N SER A 110 -1.61 -14.65 -1.76
CA SER A 110 -1.85 -15.68 -2.78
C SER A 110 -0.81 -15.64 -3.89
N PHE A 111 -0.46 -14.44 -4.36
CA PHE A 111 0.59 -14.22 -5.36
C PHE A 111 1.95 -14.74 -4.88
N LEU A 112 2.35 -14.40 -3.65
CA LEU A 112 3.62 -14.86 -3.08
C LEU A 112 3.65 -16.38 -2.91
N GLN A 113 2.55 -17.00 -2.46
CA GLN A 113 2.45 -18.45 -2.39
C GLN A 113 2.56 -19.12 -3.77
N ALA A 114 1.92 -18.58 -4.80
CA ALA A 114 2.03 -19.07 -6.17
C ALA A 114 3.46 -18.91 -6.72
N THR A 115 4.08 -17.77 -6.48
CA THR A 115 5.45 -17.46 -6.90
C THR A 115 6.46 -18.40 -6.25
N LEU A 116 6.35 -18.62 -4.93
CA LEU A 116 7.21 -19.57 -4.22
C LEU A 116 7.04 -21.00 -4.72
N ARG A 117 5.82 -21.43 -5.06
CA ARG A 117 5.57 -22.73 -5.70
C ARG A 117 6.21 -22.85 -7.08
N PHE A 118 6.23 -21.75 -7.83
CA PHE A 118 6.84 -21.71 -9.15
C PHE A 118 8.37 -21.74 -9.09
N VAL A 119 8.98 -20.91 -8.25
CA VAL A 119 10.43 -20.74 -8.15
C VAL A 119 11.09 -21.90 -7.38
N VAL A 120 10.53 -22.28 -6.22
CA VAL A 120 11.13 -23.27 -5.31
C VAL A 120 10.47 -24.64 -5.49
N LYS A 121 11.18 -25.53 -6.21
CA LYS A 121 10.69 -26.89 -6.51
C LYS A 121 10.78 -27.82 -5.31
N ASP A 122 11.81 -27.67 -4.47
CA ASP A 122 11.95 -28.45 -3.25
C ASP A 122 10.85 -28.07 -2.25
N LYS A 123 10.08 -29.06 -1.81
CA LYS A 123 8.92 -28.85 -0.94
C LYS A 123 9.32 -28.38 0.46
N LYS A 124 10.45 -28.88 0.99
CA LYS A 124 10.94 -28.55 2.33
C LYS A 124 11.50 -27.14 2.35
N VAL A 125 12.35 -26.81 1.38
CA VAL A 125 12.90 -25.44 1.25
C VAL A 125 11.78 -24.43 1.03
N ARG A 126 10.81 -24.77 0.16
CA ARG A 126 9.65 -23.89 -0.07
C ARG A 126 8.86 -23.64 1.21
N HIS A 127 8.59 -24.67 2.01
CA HIS A 127 7.85 -24.51 3.27
C HIS A 127 8.58 -23.58 4.24
N ASN A 128 9.89 -23.74 4.38
CA ASN A 128 10.69 -22.94 5.31
C ASN A 128 10.81 -21.48 4.86
N VAL A 129 11.04 -21.25 3.55
CA VAL A 129 11.04 -19.89 2.97
C VAL A 129 9.65 -19.25 3.07
N GLN A 130 8.59 -20.01 2.80
CA GLN A 130 7.21 -19.53 2.89
C GLN A 130 6.89 -18.99 4.29
N GLY A 131 7.27 -19.68 5.36
CA GLY A 131 7.06 -19.19 6.72
C GLY A 131 7.77 -17.87 7.01
N SER A 132 8.99 -17.67 6.49
CA SER A 132 9.72 -16.40 6.63
C SER A 132 9.05 -15.27 5.85
N VAL A 133 8.63 -15.54 4.62
CA VAL A 133 7.95 -14.59 3.73
C VAL A 133 6.61 -14.17 4.33
N GLU A 134 5.78 -15.13 4.74
CA GLU A 134 4.46 -14.89 5.35
C GLU A 134 4.59 -14.04 6.62
N LYS A 135 5.57 -14.32 7.48
CA LYS A 135 5.81 -13.51 8.68
C LYS A 135 6.15 -12.05 8.35
N SER A 136 6.99 -11.82 7.34
CA SER A 136 7.33 -10.45 6.93
C SER A 136 6.16 -9.73 6.27
N VAL A 137 5.34 -10.42 5.46
CA VAL A 137 4.14 -9.86 4.84
C VAL A 137 3.10 -9.52 5.89
N GLN A 138 2.91 -10.40 6.88
CA GLN A 138 1.98 -10.15 7.97
C GLN A 138 2.35 -8.88 8.76
N GLY A 139 3.62 -8.68 9.09
CA GLY A 139 4.08 -7.45 9.74
C GLY A 139 3.98 -6.19 8.85
N ASN A 140 3.91 -6.35 7.53
CA ASN A 140 3.61 -5.25 6.61
C ASN A 140 2.11 -4.91 6.64
N ILE A 141 1.24 -5.92 6.62
CA ILE A 141 -0.22 -5.78 6.69
C ILE A 141 -0.63 -5.13 8.02
N GLU A 142 -0.05 -5.56 9.15
CA GLU A 142 -0.32 -4.98 10.46
C GLU A 142 -0.03 -3.47 10.48
N ARG A 143 1.13 -3.06 9.95
CA ARG A 143 1.48 -1.64 9.83
C ARG A 143 0.56 -0.87 8.88
N ALA A 144 0.06 -1.52 7.83
CA ALA A 144 -0.94 -0.93 6.95
C ALA A 144 -2.26 -0.68 7.71
N ILE A 145 -2.71 -1.65 8.49
CA ILE A 145 -3.91 -1.53 9.33
C ILE A 145 -3.74 -0.42 10.39
N ASP A 146 -2.56 -0.33 11.02
CA ASP A 146 -2.26 0.73 11.97
C ASP A 146 -2.33 2.12 11.32
N GLU A 147 -1.69 2.31 10.15
CA GLU A 147 -1.77 3.57 9.40
C GLU A 147 -3.20 3.89 8.98
N LEU A 148 -3.98 2.88 8.56
CA LEU A 148 -5.39 3.07 8.21
C LEU A 148 -6.21 3.56 9.41
N ASN A 149 -5.97 3.01 10.60
CA ASN A 149 -6.66 3.44 11.81
C ASN A 149 -6.34 4.90 12.13
N VAL A 150 -5.09 5.34 11.93
CA VAL A 150 -4.71 6.76 12.08
C VAL A 150 -5.48 7.65 11.09
N LEU A 151 -5.58 7.26 9.81
CA LEU A 151 -6.34 8.02 8.81
C LEU A 151 -7.83 8.10 9.17
N VAL A 152 -8.42 7.00 9.66
CA VAL A 152 -9.82 6.97 10.10
C VAL A 152 -10.03 7.88 11.31
N GLU A 153 -9.09 7.89 12.27
CA GLU A 153 -9.14 8.80 13.41
C GLU A 153 -9.04 10.28 12.99
N ASP A 154 -8.24 10.60 11.97
CA ASP A 154 -8.13 11.96 11.44
C ASP A 154 -9.45 12.42 10.79
N GLU A 155 -10.13 11.55 10.03
CA GLU A 155 -11.44 11.86 9.42
C GLU A 155 -12.59 11.88 10.44
N ALA A 156 -12.44 11.26 11.61
CA ALA A 156 -13.42 11.33 12.69
C ALA A 156 -13.38 12.66 13.47
N ARG A 157 -12.38 13.51 13.21
CA ARG A 157 -12.25 14.82 13.85
C ARG A 157 -13.17 15.85 13.19
N GLN A 158 -13.13 17.08 13.73
CA GLN A 158 -13.89 18.21 13.19
C GLN A 158 -13.53 18.44 11.71
N PRO A 159 -14.54 18.66 10.84
CA PRO A 159 -14.32 18.96 9.43
C PRO A 159 -13.37 20.13 9.21
N ILE A 160 -12.17 19.86 8.69
CA ILE A 160 -11.19 20.89 8.32
C ILE A 160 -10.62 20.59 6.94
N THR A 161 -10.57 21.59 6.07
CA THR A 161 -9.91 21.45 4.77
C THR A 161 -9.16 22.72 4.40
N TYR A 162 -7.90 22.56 4.03
CA TYR A 162 -7.04 23.63 3.51
C TYR A 162 -6.99 23.63 1.98
N ASN A 163 -7.79 22.78 1.34
CA ASN A 163 -7.77 22.61 -0.09
C ASN A 163 -8.58 23.72 -0.77
N HIS A 164 -7.96 24.48 -1.67
CA HIS A 164 -8.63 25.54 -2.44
C HIS A 164 -9.80 25.04 -3.32
N TYR A 165 -9.82 23.75 -3.69
CA TYR A 165 -10.97 23.15 -4.35
C TYR A 165 -12.25 23.26 -3.52
N TYR A 166 -12.15 23.29 -2.18
CA TYR A 166 -13.31 23.54 -1.33
C TYR A 166 -13.89 24.93 -1.62
N THR A 167 -13.07 25.98 -1.54
CA THR A 167 -13.53 27.36 -1.79
C THR A 167 -14.09 27.53 -3.20
N ASP A 168 -13.47 26.91 -4.20
CA ASP A 168 -13.97 26.94 -5.59
C ASP A 168 -15.32 26.21 -5.72
N ASN A 169 -15.49 25.06 -5.08
CA ASN A 169 -16.74 24.30 -5.09
C ASN A 169 -17.87 25.08 -4.40
N ILE A 170 -17.58 25.77 -3.29
CA ILE A 170 -18.54 26.64 -2.60
C ILE A 170 -18.95 27.81 -3.48
N GLN A 171 -17.97 28.50 -4.08
CA GLN A 171 -18.22 29.63 -4.96
C GLN A 171 -19.13 29.21 -6.13
N LYS A 172 -18.85 28.05 -6.72
CA LYS A 172 -19.65 27.47 -7.79
C LYS A 172 -21.07 27.14 -7.32
N ALA A 173 -21.22 26.44 -6.19
CA ALA A 173 -22.53 26.09 -5.65
C ALA A 173 -23.40 27.32 -5.35
N ARG A 174 -22.81 28.36 -4.75
CA ARG A 174 -23.49 29.65 -4.48
C ARG A 174 -23.92 30.35 -5.77
N ASN A 175 -23.06 30.37 -6.79
CA ASN A 175 -23.38 30.96 -8.09
C ASN A 175 -24.51 30.20 -8.81
N ASP A 176 -24.45 28.86 -8.81
CA ASP A 176 -25.47 28.01 -9.43
C ASP A 176 -26.82 28.18 -8.72
N GLN A 177 -26.82 28.25 -7.39
CA GLN A 177 -28.02 28.53 -6.59
C GLN A 177 -28.59 29.92 -6.87
N SER A 178 -27.75 30.97 -6.87
CA SER A 178 -28.19 32.34 -7.17
C SER A 178 -28.79 32.44 -8.58
N LYS A 179 -28.14 31.80 -9.55
CA LYS A 179 -28.66 31.71 -10.93
C LYS A 179 -30.04 31.04 -10.96
N HIS A 180 -30.20 29.91 -10.27
CA HIS A 180 -31.48 29.21 -10.18
C HIS A 180 -32.57 30.06 -9.52
N GLN A 181 -32.26 30.74 -8.42
CA GLN A 181 -33.20 31.65 -7.73
C GLN A 181 -33.63 32.82 -8.61
N ILE A 182 -32.70 33.41 -9.37
CA ILE A 182 -33.00 34.49 -10.33
C ILE A 182 -33.91 33.95 -11.44
N GLN A 183 -33.60 32.78 -12.00
CA GLN A 183 -34.43 32.14 -13.04
C GLN A 183 -35.84 31.84 -12.54
N GLN A 184 -35.98 31.29 -11.34
CA GLN A 184 -37.27 31.01 -10.72
C GLN A 184 -38.06 32.30 -10.44
N SER A 185 -37.39 33.33 -9.92
CA SER A 185 -38.01 34.64 -9.67
C SER A 185 -38.47 35.29 -10.97
N MET A 186 -37.67 35.20 -12.03
CA MET A 186 -38.03 35.63 -13.38
C MET A 186 -39.26 34.89 -13.89
N HIS A 187 -39.28 33.56 -13.84
CA HIS A 187 -40.41 32.74 -14.27
C HIS A 187 -41.71 33.15 -13.56
N ASN A 188 -41.66 33.23 -12.23
CA ASN A 188 -42.82 33.60 -11.41
C ASN A 188 -43.29 35.04 -11.68
N ALA A 189 -42.35 35.97 -11.93
CA ALA A 189 -42.69 37.33 -12.31
C ALA A 189 -43.41 37.37 -13.68
N ILE A 190 -42.94 36.62 -14.66
CA ILE A 190 -43.55 36.54 -15.99
C ILE A 190 -45.00 36.04 -15.91
N GLU A 191 -45.25 34.99 -15.13
CA GLU A 191 -46.58 34.41 -14.97
C GLU A 191 -47.53 35.36 -14.21
N SER A 192 -47.06 35.93 -13.10
CA SER A 192 -47.93 36.65 -12.16
C SER A 192 -48.11 38.13 -12.47
N ASP A 193 -47.05 38.82 -12.90
CA ASP A 193 -47.02 40.28 -13.04
C ASP A 193 -47.07 40.73 -14.51
N TRP A 194 -46.88 39.79 -15.43
CA TRP A 194 -46.83 40.02 -16.89
C TRP A 194 -47.79 39.11 -17.68
N ASN A 195 -48.69 38.40 -16.98
CA ASN A 195 -49.74 37.53 -17.56
C ASN A 195 -49.20 36.54 -18.63
N GLY A 196 -48.00 36.00 -18.42
CA GLY A 196 -47.34 35.06 -19.32
C GLY A 196 -46.72 35.69 -20.58
N LYS A 197 -46.75 37.02 -20.74
CA LYS A 197 -46.11 37.74 -21.87
C LYS A 197 -45.02 38.66 -21.37
N PHE A 198 -43.77 38.19 -21.46
CA PHE A 198 -42.60 38.97 -21.07
C PHE A 198 -42.12 39.87 -22.20
N HIS A 199 -42.23 41.20 -22.04
CA HIS A 199 -41.67 42.17 -22.97
C HIS A 199 -41.17 43.41 -22.23
N VAL A 200 -39.87 43.49 -21.99
CA VAL A 200 -39.24 44.65 -21.34
C VAL A 200 -38.65 45.55 -22.43
N SER A 201 -39.22 46.74 -22.62
CA SER A 201 -38.57 47.77 -23.44
C SER A 201 -37.52 48.52 -22.63
N ASN A 202 -36.59 49.18 -23.31
CA ASN A 202 -35.58 50.03 -22.67
C ASN A 202 -36.17 51.38 -22.21
N SER A 203 -37.21 51.33 -21.38
CA SER A 203 -37.79 52.50 -20.70
C SER A 203 -37.57 52.38 -19.19
N ALA A 204 -37.36 53.52 -18.53
CA ALA A 204 -37.15 53.57 -17.08
C ALA A 204 -38.28 52.84 -16.32
N ASP A 205 -39.53 53.08 -16.70
CA ASP A 205 -40.71 52.47 -16.08
C ASP A 205 -40.74 50.93 -16.21
N ASN A 206 -40.30 50.37 -17.36
CA ASN A 206 -40.29 48.92 -17.55
C ASN A 206 -39.14 48.26 -16.79
N ILE A 207 -38.00 48.93 -16.68
CA ILE A 207 -36.86 48.49 -15.86
C ILE A 207 -37.27 48.52 -14.38
N GLU A 208 -37.90 49.60 -13.92
CA GLU A 208 -38.37 49.74 -12.53
C GLU A 208 -39.45 48.68 -12.21
N LYS A 209 -40.38 48.43 -13.13
CA LYS A 209 -41.38 47.37 -12.99
C LYS A 209 -40.72 45.99 -12.86
N LEU A 210 -39.71 45.70 -13.69
CA LEU A 210 -38.95 44.44 -13.61
C LEU A 210 -38.23 44.30 -12.26
N VAL A 211 -37.50 45.33 -11.83
CA VAL A 211 -36.78 45.33 -10.55
C VAL A 211 -37.74 45.12 -9.38
N THR A 212 -38.88 45.81 -9.38
CA THR A 212 -39.92 45.69 -8.34
C THR A 212 -40.54 44.29 -8.32
N SER A 213 -40.80 43.70 -9.48
CA SER A 213 -41.32 42.33 -9.60
C SER A 213 -40.35 41.28 -9.07
N LEU A 214 -39.03 41.45 -9.31
CA LEU A 214 -38.00 40.56 -8.79
C LEU A 214 -37.79 40.76 -7.28
N GLN A 215 -37.69 42.01 -6.82
CA GLN A 215 -37.43 42.33 -5.41
C GLN A 215 -38.50 41.77 -4.47
N ARG A 216 -39.77 41.76 -4.89
CA ARG A 216 -40.88 41.15 -4.12
C ARG A 216 -40.74 39.63 -3.94
N ARG A 217 -40.00 38.95 -4.82
CA ARG A 217 -39.85 37.48 -4.85
C ARG A 217 -38.49 37.01 -4.36
N VAL A 218 -37.51 37.91 -4.29
CA VAL A 218 -36.17 37.69 -3.72
C VAL A 218 -36.18 37.75 -2.19
N VAL A 219 -37.32 37.98 -1.52
CA VAL A 219 -37.43 37.83 -0.06
C VAL A 219 -37.33 36.35 0.30
N VAL A 220 -36.11 35.89 0.54
CA VAL A 220 -35.82 34.52 0.91
C VAL A 220 -36.11 34.34 2.40
N ASP A 221 -36.73 33.22 2.75
CA ASP A 221 -36.76 32.74 4.14
C ASP A 221 -35.31 32.52 4.58
N MET A 222 -34.78 33.45 5.38
CA MET A 222 -33.39 33.47 5.84
C MET A 222 -32.98 32.15 6.49
N THR A 223 -33.92 31.45 7.13
CA THR A 223 -33.68 30.16 7.77
C THR A 223 -33.48 29.06 6.72
N LYS A 224 -34.37 28.99 5.72
CA LYS A 224 -34.23 28.03 4.61
C LYS A 224 -32.96 28.27 3.80
N GLN A 225 -32.60 29.54 3.59
CA GLN A 225 -31.37 29.89 2.91
C GLN A 225 -30.15 29.44 3.71
N ALA A 226 -30.09 29.75 5.00
CA ALA A 226 -28.99 29.32 5.87
C ALA A 226 -28.85 27.78 5.91
N CYS A 227 -29.96 27.04 5.96
CA CYS A 227 -29.94 25.58 5.90
C CYS A 227 -29.41 25.06 4.55
N SER A 228 -29.85 25.65 3.44
CA SER A 228 -29.39 25.25 2.10
C SER A 228 -27.91 25.58 1.87
N GLU A 229 -27.44 26.73 2.37
CA GLU A 229 -26.03 27.10 2.34
C GLU A 229 -25.19 26.12 3.17
N ALA A 230 -25.63 25.76 4.38
CA ALA A 230 -24.95 24.76 5.20
C ALA A 230 -24.88 23.38 4.53
N GLN A 231 -25.94 22.96 3.83
CA GLN A 231 -25.94 21.70 3.07
C GLN A 231 -24.96 21.74 1.90
N ASN A 232 -24.91 22.85 1.14
CA ASN A 232 -23.94 23.05 0.07
C ASN A 232 -22.50 23.07 0.62
N ASP A 233 -22.30 23.73 1.76
CA ASP A 233 -21.02 23.83 2.44
C ASP A 233 -20.49 22.44 2.86
N LEU A 234 -21.35 21.62 3.48
CA LEU A 234 -21.01 20.25 3.86
C LEU A 234 -20.76 19.36 2.64
N THR A 235 -21.58 19.48 1.59
CA THR A 235 -21.44 18.67 0.37
C THR A 235 -20.09 18.92 -0.31
N ALA A 236 -19.70 20.19 -0.45
CA ALA A 236 -18.41 20.54 -1.03
C ALA A 236 -17.23 20.08 -0.17
N TYR A 237 -17.35 20.15 1.15
CA TYR A 237 -16.36 19.62 2.08
C TYR A 237 -16.17 18.11 1.90
N TYR A 238 -17.26 17.34 2.00
CA TYR A 238 -17.18 15.87 1.93
C TYR A 238 -16.64 15.37 0.60
N LYS A 239 -16.94 16.07 -0.50
CA LYS A 239 -16.36 15.74 -1.82
C LYS A 239 -14.83 15.83 -1.84
N VAL A 240 -14.27 16.82 -1.14
CA VAL A 240 -12.81 16.99 -1.03
C VAL A 240 -12.23 15.98 -0.04
N ALA A 241 -12.86 15.83 1.13
CA ALA A 241 -12.43 14.90 2.18
C ALA A 241 -12.36 13.46 1.65
N MET A 242 -13.42 12.98 1.01
CA MET A 242 -13.47 11.63 0.43
C MET A 242 -12.36 11.38 -0.59
N ARG A 243 -12.11 12.31 -1.52
CA ARG A 243 -11.02 12.19 -2.50
C ARG A 243 -9.65 12.11 -1.82
N THR A 244 -9.46 12.91 -0.79
CA THR A 244 -8.22 12.95 -0.01
C THR A 244 -8.03 11.66 0.79
N PHE A 245 -9.09 11.16 1.41
CA PHE A 245 -9.08 9.90 2.15
C PHE A 245 -8.73 8.72 1.24
N VAL A 246 -9.38 8.60 0.07
CA VAL A 246 -9.08 7.53 -0.90
C VAL A 246 -7.63 7.60 -1.36
N ASP A 247 -7.12 8.77 -1.74
CA ASP A 247 -5.72 8.94 -2.12
C ASP A 247 -4.76 8.54 -0.99
N ASN A 248 -5.08 8.91 0.24
CA ASN A 248 -4.30 8.57 1.42
C ASN A 248 -4.31 7.06 1.70
N VAL A 249 -5.44 6.38 1.56
CA VAL A 249 -5.50 4.91 1.70
C VAL A 249 -4.62 4.24 0.62
N CYS A 250 -4.76 4.63 -0.65
CA CYS A 250 -3.93 4.10 -1.74
C CYS A 250 -2.44 4.30 -1.45
N ARG A 251 -2.03 5.53 -1.16
CA ARG A 251 -0.62 5.92 -1.11
C ARG A 251 0.04 5.61 0.22
N GLN A 252 -0.64 5.87 1.33
CA GLN A 252 -0.07 5.79 2.67
C GLN A 252 -0.28 4.43 3.30
N VAL A 253 -1.39 3.74 3.02
CA VAL A 253 -1.68 2.42 3.59
C VAL A 253 -1.16 1.33 2.66
N ILE A 254 -1.71 1.25 1.45
CA ILE A 254 -1.46 0.12 0.53
C ILE A 254 -0.06 0.22 -0.08
N GLU A 255 0.23 1.29 -0.79
CA GLU A 255 1.48 1.45 -1.52
C GLU A 255 2.68 1.43 -0.57
N ARG A 256 2.64 2.23 0.49
CA ARG A 256 3.77 2.37 1.42
C ARG A 256 4.07 1.11 2.21
N HIS A 257 3.06 0.43 2.74
CA HIS A 257 3.27 -0.67 3.68
C HIS A 257 3.22 -2.03 3.00
N ILE A 258 2.38 -2.22 1.99
CA ILE A 258 2.23 -3.50 1.30
C ILE A 258 3.14 -3.50 0.07
N ILE A 259 2.80 -2.74 -0.97
CA ILE A 259 3.42 -2.86 -2.31
C ILE A 259 4.91 -2.52 -2.31
N ALA A 260 5.28 -1.33 -1.84
CA ALA A 260 6.66 -0.86 -1.82
C ALA A 260 7.58 -1.68 -0.89
N LYS A 261 7.01 -2.52 -0.01
CA LYS A 261 7.75 -3.43 0.86
C LYS A 261 7.87 -4.84 0.29
N LEU A 262 7.08 -5.22 -0.72
CA LEU A 262 7.12 -6.56 -1.31
C LEU A 262 8.51 -7.00 -1.76
N PRO A 263 9.31 -6.17 -2.47
CA PRO A 263 10.65 -6.59 -2.90
C PRO A 263 11.59 -6.90 -1.74
N LYS A 264 11.32 -6.31 -0.56
CA LYS A 264 12.14 -6.45 0.66
C LYS A 264 11.66 -7.58 1.56
N VAL A 265 10.56 -8.24 1.24
CA VAL A 265 10.05 -9.39 2.00
C VAL A 265 11.04 -10.56 1.94
N PHE A 266 11.79 -10.67 0.85
CA PHE A 266 12.81 -11.71 0.67
C PHE A 266 13.93 -11.24 -0.28
N GLU A 267 14.86 -10.43 0.25
CA GLU A 267 15.99 -9.89 -0.53
C GLU A 267 17.33 -10.59 -0.19
N PRO A 268 18.30 -10.61 -1.14
CA PRO A 268 19.60 -11.25 -0.92
C PRO A 268 20.35 -10.74 0.31
N VAL A 269 20.17 -9.45 0.65
CA VAL A 269 20.77 -8.84 1.84
C VAL A 269 20.24 -9.49 3.12
N LEU A 270 18.93 -9.69 3.22
CA LEU A 270 18.31 -10.39 4.35
C LEU A 270 18.81 -11.83 4.46
N VAL A 271 18.87 -12.56 3.34
CA VAL A 271 19.37 -13.94 3.31
C VAL A 271 20.84 -13.99 3.75
N SER A 272 21.66 -13.00 3.36
CA SER A 272 23.07 -12.94 3.76
C SER A 272 23.29 -12.62 5.24
N GLY A 273 22.28 -12.05 5.91
CA GLY A 273 22.33 -11.75 7.34
C GLY A 273 21.86 -12.90 8.23
N TYR A 274 21.43 -14.03 7.66
CA TYR A 274 21.03 -15.19 8.46
C TYR A 274 22.23 -15.99 8.97
N GLU A 275 22.09 -16.47 10.20
CA GLU A 275 23.03 -17.42 10.80
C GLU A 275 23.08 -18.71 10.00
N THR A 276 24.25 -19.36 9.98
CA THR A 276 24.49 -20.60 9.22
C THR A 276 23.49 -21.68 9.55
N ASP A 277 23.15 -21.84 10.83
CA ASP A 277 22.18 -22.83 11.29
C ASP A 277 20.79 -22.60 10.68
N LYS A 278 20.39 -21.34 10.57
CA LYS A 278 19.11 -20.96 9.97
C LYS A 278 19.12 -21.13 8.45
N LEU A 279 20.24 -20.88 7.79
CA LEU A 279 20.42 -21.18 6.37
C LEU A 279 20.36 -22.69 6.10
N LEU A 280 20.99 -23.49 6.95
CA LEU A 280 20.91 -24.94 6.90
C LEU A 280 19.48 -25.43 7.15
N GLU A 281 18.79 -24.90 8.16
CA GLU A 281 17.39 -25.23 8.41
C GLU A 281 16.52 -24.94 7.16
N MET A 282 16.70 -23.77 6.54
CA MET A 282 15.91 -23.35 5.39
C MET A 282 16.23 -24.10 4.11
N ALA A 283 17.51 -24.39 3.82
CA ALA A 283 17.96 -24.83 2.51
C ALA A 283 18.57 -26.24 2.48
N ALA A 284 18.74 -26.91 3.63
CA ALA A 284 19.35 -28.24 3.66
C ALA A 284 18.50 -29.25 2.89
N GLU A 285 19.18 -29.95 1.97
CA GLU A 285 18.66 -31.10 1.25
C GLU A 285 18.08 -32.13 2.23
N SER A 286 17.02 -32.82 1.82
CA SER A 286 16.57 -34.00 2.57
C SER A 286 17.59 -35.13 2.41
N SER A 287 17.69 -36.02 3.39
CA SER A 287 18.56 -37.20 3.33
C SER A 287 18.30 -38.05 2.07
N GLN A 288 17.04 -38.18 1.66
CA GLN A 288 16.65 -38.88 0.43
C GLN A 288 17.16 -38.19 -0.84
N VAL A 289 17.16 -36.86 -0.88
CA VAL A 289 17.66 -36.08 -2.03
C VAL A 289 19.18 -36.15 -2.10
N SER A 290 19.86 -36.01 -0.96
CA SER A 290 21.32 -36.17 -0.89
C SER A 290 21.73 -37.55 -1.38
N LEU A 291 21.08 -38.60 -0.89
CA LEU A 291 21.43 -39.98 -1.23
C LEU A 291 21.20 -40.27 -2.72
N ARG A 292 20.08 -39.81 -3.30
CA ARG A 292 19.83 -39.91 -4.75
C ARG A 292 20.83 -39.14 -5.59
N ARG A 293 21.26 -37.97 -5.13
CA ARG A 293 22.27 -37.16 -5.82
C ARG A 293 23.61 -37.88 -5.83
N ASP A 294 23.97 -38.51 -4.71
CA ASP A 294 25.22 -39.25 -4.58
C ASP A 294 25.19 -40.54 -5.43
N GLU A 295 24.07 -41.26 -5.47
CA GLU A 295 23.84 -42.39 -6.40
C GLU A 295 23.94 -41.97 -7.87
N ALA A 296 23.31 -40.85 -8.24
CA ALA A 296 23.32 -40.34 -9.62
C ALA A 296 24.72 -39.89 -10.05
N ARG A 297 25.49 -39.23 -9.16
CA ARG A 297 26.88 -38.87 -9.43
C ARG A 297 27.76 -40.09 -9.61
N HIS A 298 27.59 -41.10 -8.77
CA HIS A 298 28.33 -42.34 -8.91
C HIS A 298 28.04 -43.02 -10.25
N LEU A 299 26.76 -43.07 -10.66
CA LEU A 299 26.39 -43.61 -11.97
C LEU A 299 26.99 -42.80 -13.12
N GLN A 300 27.00 -41.46 -13.01
CA GLN A 300 27.63 -40.59 -14.01
C GLN A 300 29.12 -40.90 -14.14
N GLU A 301 29.86 -40.97 -13.04
CA GLU A 301 31.30 -41.26 -13.04
C GLU A 301 31.61 -42.61 -13.71
N VAL A 302 30.82 -43.64 -13.40
CA VAL A 302 30.96 -44.98 -14.00
C VAL A 302 30.68 -44.95 -15.51
N LEU A 303 29.65 -44.21 -15.94
CA LEU A 303 29.32 -44.07 -17.36
C LEU A 303 30.38 -43.29 -18.14
N GLU A 304 30.95 -42.24 -17.54
CA GLU A 304 32.05 -41.48 -18.13
C GLU A 304 33.31 -42.34 -18.28
N GLN A 305 33.70 -43.10 -17.25
CA GLN A 305 34.81 -44.05 -17.33
C GLN A 305 34.58 -45.12 -18.39
N SER A 306 33.37 -45.69 -18.45
CA SER A 306 33.05 -46.71 -19.46
C SER A 306 33.10 -46.16 -20.89
N LEU A 307 32.76 -44.88 -21.07
CA LEU A 307 32.84 -44.20 -22.37
C LEU A 307 34.30 -43.97 -22.79
N ASP A 308 35.14 -43.56 -21.85
CA ASP A 308 36.58 -43.38 -22.08
C ASP A 308 37.26 -44.72 -22.43
N ASP A 309 36.88 -45.81 -21.73
CA ASP A 309 37.40 -47.16 -21.99
C ASP A 309 36.97 -47.72 -23.37
N LEU A 310 35.84 -47.27 -23.90
CA LEU A 310 35.34 -47.66 -25.24
C LEU A 310 35.89 -46.78 -26.37
N GLY A 311 36.59 -45.69 -26.05
CA GLY A 311 37.18 -44.73 -27.00
C GLY A 311 38.59 -45.08 -27.48
N VAL A 312 39.14 -46.23 -27.06
CA VAL A 312 40.47 -46.77 -27.43
C VAL A 312 40.32 -47.93 -28.42
#